data_AF-A0A4Q2UYA2-F1
#
_entry.id   AF-A0A4Q2UYA2-F1
#
_cell.length_a   1.000
_cell.length_b   1.000
_cell.length_c   1.000
_cell.angle_alpha   90.00
_cell.angle_beta   90.00
_cell.angle_gamma   90.00
#
_symmetry.space_group_name_H-M   'P 1'
#
loop_
_entity.id
_entity.type
_entity.pdbx_description
1 polymer ?
#
loop_
_entity_poly.entity_id
_entity_poly.type
_entity_poly.pdbx_seq_one_letter_code
_entity_poly.pdbx_strand_id
1 'polypeptide(L)'
;MPTPGEFTVVYEFMPVSLAEIAASRKVRGPELAYILKQILDGLLYLEEHDIGHPELSCSNVLLDTSGQVKIWGQHFCSYGTADNLLAGFWQITVELMNGYLKKDMRGDHVDYAKWTAYPAAVGFYKCLETLNHAQRNEERLLSAKTRTLHSRFETVKEHPF
;
A
#
# COMPACT_ATOMS: atom_id res chain seq x y z
N MET A 1 7.04 -33.74 13.83
CA MET A 1 8.24 -33.74 12.96
C MET A 1 7.74 -33.39 11.57
N PRO A 2 8.24 -32.30 10.93
CA PRO A 2 7.84 -31.99 9.56
C PRO A 2 8.25 -33.13 8.62
N THR A 3 7.43 -33.38 7.59
CA THR A 3 7.63 -34.45 6.61
C THR A 3 8.80 -34.08 5.68
N PRO A 4 9.66 -35.01 5.21
CA PRO A 4 10.73 -34.67 4.28
C PRO A 4 10.17 -33.97 3.03
N GLY A 5 10.63 -32.74 2.76
CA GLY A 5 10.15 -31.89 1.66
C GLY A 5 9.21 -30.75 2.08
N GLU A 6 8.82 -30.69 3.35
CA GLU A 6 8.07 -29.56 3.91
C GLU A 6 9.00 -28.51 4.52
N PHE A 7 8.70 -27.24 4.25
CA PHE A 7 9.35 -26.10 4.89
C PHE A 7 8.33 -25.39 5.78
N THR A 8 8.72 -25.10 7.01
CA THR A 8 7.96 -24.24 7.92
C THR A 8 8.70 -22.91 8.04
N VAL A 9 8.01 -21.82 7.73
CA VAL A 9 8.52 -20.47 7.98
C VAL A 9 7.74 -19.89 9.15
N VAL A 10 8.47 -19.49 10.19
CA VAL A 10 7.89 -18.88 11.40
C VAL A 10 8.21 -17.40 11.39
N TYR A 11 7.20 -16.59 11.62
CA TYR A 11 7.32 -15.15 11.66
C TYR A 11 6.88 -14.61 13.02
N GLU A 12 7.13 -13.34 13.26
CA GLU A 12 6.55 -12.64 14.40
C GLU A 12 5.02 -12.63 14.34
N PHE A 13 4.39 -12.51 15.50
CA PHE A 13 2.94 -12.51 15.61
C PHE A 13 2.37 -11.12 15.35
N MET A 14 1.70 -10.95 14.20
CA MET A 14 0.94 -9.75 13.83
C MET A 14 -0.56 -10.11 13.78
N PRO A 15 -1.34 -9.79 14.82
CA PRO A 15 -2.68 -10.34 15.04
C PRO A 15 -3.76 -9.92 14.02
N VAL A 16 -3.59 -8.80 13.33
CA VAL A 16 -4.67 -8.20 12.51
C VAL A 16 -4.14 -7.72 11.17
N SER A 17 -4.90 -7.89 10.11
CA SER A 17 -4.63 -7.31 8.79
C SER A 17 -5.26 -5.92 8.64
N LEU A 18 -4.71 -5.07 7.77
CA LEU A 18 -5.36 -3.79 7.46
C LEU A 18 -6.74 -3.96 6.82
N ALA A 19 -7.05 -5.13 6.24
CA ALA A 19 -8.38 -5.41 5.71
C ALA A 19 -9.44 -5.41 6.82
N GLU A 20 -9.11 -5.98 7.98
CA GLU A 20 -9.99 -5.96 9.16
C GLU A 20 -10.10 -4.55 9.74
N ILE A 21 -9.00 -3.79 9.73
CA ILE A 21 -8.99 -2.38 10.15
C ILE A 21 -9.86 -1.52 9.23
N ALA A 22 -9.76 -1.70 7.91
CA ALA A 22 -10.61 -1.04 6.93
C ALA A 22 -12.09 -1.44 7.12
N ALA A 23 -12.37 -2.72 7.34
CA ALA A 23 -13.73 -3.21 7.59
C ALA A 23 -14.37 -2.59 8.84
N SER A 24 -13.58 -2.21 9.85
CA SER A 24 -14.09 -1.52 11.04
C SER A 24 -14.68 -0.14 10.73
N ARG A 25 -14.24 0.50 9.63
CA ARG A 25 -14.55 1.89 9.23
C ARG A 25 -14.16 2.96 10.27
N LYS A 26 -13.39 2.61 11.31
CA LYS A 26 -13.01 3.50 12.43
C LYS A 26 -11.70 4.28 12.23
N VAL A 27 -10.97 4.05 11.13
CA VAL A 27 -9.74 4.78 10.81
C VAL A 27 -10.04 6.28 10.67
N ARG A 28 -9.24 7.12 11.34
CA ARG A 28 -9.29 8.59 11.26
C ARG A 28 -7.96 9.11 10.69
N GLY A 29 -7.85 10.43 10.52
CA GLY A 29 -6.68 11.10 9.94
C GLY A 29 -5.34 10.66 10.55
N PRO A 30 -5.15 10.79 11.88
CA PRO A 30 -3.87 10.45 12.51
C PRO A 30 -3.51 8.96 12.36
N GLU A 31 -4.48 8.05 12.49
CA GLU A 31 -4.22 6.63 12.29
C GLU A 31 -3.87 6.32 10.83
N LEU A 32 -4.60 6.91 9.88
CA LEU A 32 -4.29 6.77 8.45
C LEU A 32 -2.86 7.24 8.17
N ALA A 33 -2.47 8.39 8.73
CA ALA A 33 -1.13 8.94 8.54
C ALA A 33 -0.03 8.02 9.06
N TYR A 34 -0.21 7.53 10.28
CA TYR A 34 0.75 6.64 10.89
C TYR A 34 0.88 5.30 10.14
N ILE A 35 -0.24 4.77 9.66
CA ILE A 35 -0.27 3.54 8.85
C ILE A 35 0.44 3.75 7.51
N LEU A 36 0.03 4.78 6.74
CA LEU A 36 0.56 5.02 5.40
C LEU A 36 2.05 5.34 5.42
N LYS A 37 2.53 6.05 6.45
CA LYS A 37 3.96 6.35 6.63
C LYS A 37 4.80 5.08 6.80
N GLN A 38 4.39 4.17 7.69
CA GLN A 38 5.12 2.91 7.89
C GLN A 38 5.09 2.01 6.64
N ILE A 39 3.98 2.00 5.90
CA ILE A 39 3.91 1.29 4.62
C ILE A 39 4.89 1.91 3.64
N LEU A 40 4.91 3.24 3.51
CA LEU A 40 5.80 3.97 2.61
C LEU A 40 7.28 3.66 2.90
N ASP A 41 7.68 3.60 4.18
CA ASP A 41 9.03 3.21 4.59
C ASP A 41 9.38 1.80 4.08
N GLY A 42 8.44 0.85 4.17
CA GLY A 42 8.60 -0.50 3.62
C GLY A 42 8.65 -0.54 2.09
N LEU A 43 7.86 0.29 1.41
CA LEU A 43 7.84 0.36 -0.06
C LEU A 43 9.11 1.00 -0.62
N LEU A 44 9.67 1.99 0.06
CA LEU A 44 10.97 2.58 -0.30
C LEU A 44 12.08 1.53 -0.23
N TYR A 45 12.10 0.70 0.81
CA TYR A 45 13.03 -0.42 0.91
C TYR A 45 12.88 -1.40 -0.27
N LEU A 46 11.63 -1.79 -0.59
CA LEU A 46 11.36 -2.70 -1.71
C LEU A 46 11.79 -2.08 -3.05
N GLU A 47 11.48 -0.81 -3.29
CA GLU A 47 11.86 -0.11 -4.53
C GLU A 47 13.38 0.03 -4.67
N GLU A 48 14.10 0.38 -3.59
CA GLU A 48 15.56 0.49 -3.56
C GLU A 48 16.25 -0.82 -3.99
N HIS A 49 15.64 -1.96 -3.62
CA HIS A 49 16.14 -3.30 -3.94
C HIS A 49 15.52 -3.90 -5.21
N ASP A 50 14.72 -3.13 -5.94
CA ASP A 50 14.00 -3.58 -7.13
C ASP A 50 13.09 -4.80 -6.88
N ILE A 51 12.44 -4.84 -5.72
CA ILE A 51 11.53 -5.91 -5.32
C ILE A 51 10.11 -5.43 -5.50
N GLY A 52 9.32 -6.14 -6.31
CA GLY A 52 7.87 -5.95 -6.39
C GLY A 52 7.10 -6.83 -5.43
N HIS A 53 5.85 -6.44 -5.18
CA HIS A 53 4.91 -7.23 -4.40
C HIS A 53 3.54 -7.28 -5.10
N PRO A 54 3.28 -8.25 -5.99
CA PRO A 54 2.08 -8.28 -6.84
C PRO A 54 0.77 -8.43 -6.06
N GLU A 55 0.82 -9.02 -4.86
CA GLU A 55 -0.33 -9.17 -3.97
C GLU A 55 -0.41 -8.07 -2.91
N LEU A 56 0.21 -6.90 -3.13
CA LEU A 56 0.23 -5.80 -2.15
C LEU A 56 -1.18 -5.22 -1.98
N SER A 57 -1.78 -5.49 -0.83
CA SER A 57 -3.15 -5.10 -0.48
C SER A 57 -3.31 -5.03 1.03
N CYS A 58 -4.46 -4.52 1.51
CA CYS A 58 -4.77 -4.48 2.94
C CYS A 58 -4.74 -5.87 3.62
N SER A 59 -4.88 -6.96 2.87
CA SER A 59 -4.77 -8.33 3.42
C SER A 59 -3.32 -8.77 3.67
N ASN A 60 -2.36 -8.19 2.95
CA ASN A 60 -0.93 -8.47 3.06
C ASN A 60 -0.17 -7.33 3.76
N VAL A 61 -0.87 -6.51 4.54
CA VAL A 61 -0.25 -5.55 5.46
C VAL A 61 -0.84 -5.82 6.84
N LEU A 62 0.03 -6.10 7.79
CA LEU A 62 -0.35 -6.55 9.13
C LEU A 62 -0.06 -5.47 10.16
N LEU A 63 -0.86 -5.45 11.22
CA LEU A 63 -0.82 -4.52 12.33
C LEU A 63 -0.75 -5.29 13.65
N ASP A 64 0.12 -4.84 14.56
CA ASP A 64 0.17 -5.36 15.92
C ASP A 64 -0.50 -4.45 16.96
N THR A 65 -0.57 -4.93 18.20
CA THR A 65 -1.17 -4.21 19.32
C THR A 65 -0.36 -2.98 19.77
N SER A 66 0.88 -2.83 19.30
CA SER A 66 1.73 -1.67 19.57
C SER A 66 1.64 -0.60 18.49
N GLY A 67 0.89 -0.84 17.41
CA GLY A 67 0.72 0.09 16.30
C GLY A 67 1.72 -0.13 15.16
N GLN A 68 2.54 -1.18 15.21
CA GLN A 68 3.52 -1.44 14.16
C GLN A 68 2.82 -2.01 12.93
N VAL A 69 3.14 -1.45 11.76
CA VAL A 69 2.58 -1.86 10.47
C VAL A 69 3.69 -2.48 9.64
N LYS A 70 3.47 -3.69 9.11
CA LYS A 70 4.46 -4.43 8.33
C LYS A 70 3.86 -5.04 7.07
N ILE A 71 4.61 -4.97 5.97
CA ILE A 71 4.27 -5.67 4.73
C ILE A 71 4.54 -7.17 4.93
N TRP A 72 3.54 -7.99 4.67
CA TRP A 72 3.57 -9.45 4.72
C TRP A 72 3.57 -10.03 3.31
N GLY A 73 3.79 -11.34 3.18
CA GLY A 73 3.57 -12.04 1.93
C GLY A 73 4.82 -12.12 1.06
N GLN A 74 6.00 -12.22 1.69
CA GLN A 74 7.30 -12.20 0.99
C GLN A 74 7.44 -13.30 -0.07
N HIS A 75 6.67 -14.38 0.01
CA HIS A 75 6.63 -15.44 -1.00
C HIS A 75 5.97 -15.00 -2.31
N PHE A 76 5.23 -13.89 -2.33
CA PHE A 76 4.73 -13.26 -3.54
C PHE A 76 5.75 -12.32 -4.20
N CYS A 77 6.81 -11.93 -3.48
CA CYS A 77 7.76 -10.94 -3.98
C CYS A 77 8.61 -11.47 -5.14
N SER A 78 8.94 -10.57 -6.06
CA SER A 78 9.80 -10.84 -7.22
C SER A 78 10.74 -9.67 -7.52
N TYR A 79 11.97 -9.96 -7.90
CA TYR A 79 12.92 -8.94 -8.35
C TYR A 79 12.56 -8.43 -9.75
N GLY A 80 12.87 -7.17 -10.05
CA GLY A 80 12.63 -6.56 -11.36
C GLY A 80 11.22 -6.04 -11.58
N THR A 81 10.35 -6.09 -10.57
CA THR A 81 8.91 -5.82 -10.71
C THR A 81 8.41 -4.78 -9.71
N ALA A 82 9.27 -3.85 -9.27
CA ALA A 82 8.90 -2.81 -8.30
C ALA A 82 7.87 -1.77 -8.83
N ASP A 83 7.53 -1.83 -10.12
CA ASP A 83 6.51 -0.99 -10.75
C ASP A 83 5.10 -1.22 -10.18
N ASN A 84 4.80 -2.41 -9.66
CA ASN A 84 3.50 -2.72 -9.07
C ASN A 84 3.24 -2.08 -7.68
N LEU A 85 4.28 -1.56 -7.01
CA LEU A 85 4.18 -1.08 -5.63
C LEU A 85 3.27 0.14 -5.49
N LEU A 86 3.36 1.10 -6.42
CA LEU A 86 2.56 2.33 -6.38
C LEU A 86 1.06 2.03 -6.49
N ALA A 87 0.69 1.12 -7.38
CA ALA A 87 -0.69 0.70 -7.57
C ALA A 87 -1.24 0.00 -6.31
N GLY A 88 -0.46 -0.89 -5.69
CA GLY A 88 -0.83 -1.54 -4.44
C GLY A 88 -0.99 -0.54 -3.30
N PHE A 89 -0.08 0.43 -3.18
CA PHE A 89 -0.17 1.48 -2.15
C PHE A 89 -1.39 2.38 -2.31
N TRP A 90 -1.70 2.77 -3.55
CA TRP A 90 -2.92 3.52 -3.86
C TRP A 90 -4.18 2.72 -3.50
N GLN A 91 -4.24 1.43 -3.83
CA GLN A 91 -5.36 0.56 -3.47
C GLN A 91 -5.54 0.42 -1.95
N ILE A 92 -4.46 0.25 -1.19
CA ILE A 92 -4.50 0.25 0.28
C ILE A 92 -5.06 1.56 0.82
N THR A 93 -4.62 2.69 0.27
CA THR A 93 -5.10 4.02 0.67
C THR A 93 -6.61 4.17 0.43
N VAL A 94 -7.10 3.79 -0.74
CA VAL A 94 -8.53 3.80 -1.08
C VAL A 94 -9.33 2.93 -0.09
N GLU A 95 -8.87 1.71 0.17
CA GLU A 95 -9.57 0.76 1.03
C GLU A 95 -9.60 1.24 2.49
N LEU A 96 -8.52 1.81 3.02
CA LEU A 96 -8.51 2.41 4.35
C LEU A 96 -9.43 3.64 4.45
N MET A 97 -9.51 4.43 3.38
CA MET A 97 -10.33 5.64 3.35
C MET A 97 -11.83 5.34 3.27
N ASN A 98 -12.23 4.36 2.45
CA ASN A 98 -13.62 3.96 2.25
C ASN A 98 -14.09 2.90 3.27
N GLY A 99 -13.16 2.16 3.85
CA GLY A 99 -13.41 0.88 4.49
C GLY A 99 -13.60 -0.25 3.47
N TYR A 100 -13.83 -1.47 3.97
CA TYR A 100 -13.97 -2.64 3.10
C TYR A 100 -15.19 -2.49 2.16
N LEU A 101 -14.92 -2.38 0.86
CA LEU A 101 -15.91 -2.39 -0.22
C LEU A 101 -15.91 -3.76 -0.88
N LYS A 102 -17.09 -4.38 -1.05
CA LYS A 102 -17.21 -5.58 -1.90
C LYS A 102 -16.69 -5.26 -3.30
N LYS A 103 -16.03 -6.23 -3.96
CA LYS A 103 -15.42 -6.08 -5.30
C LYS A 103 -16.32 -5.35 -6.32
N ASP A 104 -17.63 -5.58 -6.23
CA ASP A 104 -18.66 -5.04 -7.12
C ASP A 104 -18.96 -3.54 -6.88
N MET A 105 -18.51 -2.99 -5.75
CA MET A 105 -18.60 -1.59 -5.36
C MET A 105 -17.23 -0.90 -5.33
N ARG A 106 -16.18 -1.49 -5.92
CA ARG A 106 -14.90 -0.83 -6.18
C ARG A 106 -15.08 0.25 -7.24
N GLY A 107 -15.76 1.33 -6.88
CA GLY A 107 -15.48 2.61 -7.49
C GLY A 107 -14.15 3.09 -6.94
N ASP A 108 -13.27 3.61 -7.80
CA ASP A 108 -12.05 4.32 -7.42
C ASP A 108 -12.36 5.66 -6.69
N HIS A 109 -13.58 5.80 -6.14
CA HIS A 109 -14.08 7.02 -5.55
C HIS A 109 -13.98 6.95 -4.03
N VAL A 110 -13.25 7.90 -3.45
CA VAL A 110 -13.16 8.08 -2.00
C VAL A 110 -14.34 8.93 -1.50
N ASP A 111 -15.06 8.42 -0.49
CA ASP A 111 -16.09 9.21 0.20
C ASP A 111 -15.45 10.29 1.09
N TYR A 112 -15.35 11.50 0.55
CA TYR A 112 -14.75 12.63 1.23
C TYR A 112 -15.55 13.13 2.44
N ALA A 113 -16.84 12.77 2.59
CA ALA A 113 -17.65 13.24 3.70
C ALA A 113 -17.03 12.84 5.06
N LYS A 114 -16.49 11.61 5.13
CA LYS A 114 -15.76 11.09 6.30
C LYS A 114 -14.46 11.85 6.59
N TRP A 115 -13.84 12.43 5.58
CA TRP A 115 -12.49 13.03 5.64
C TRP A 115 -12.51 14.56 5.70
N THR A 116 -13.68 15.18 5.86
CA THR A 116 -13.84 16.65 5.96
C THR A 116 -13.02 17.27 7.09
N ALA A 117 -12.87 16.57 8.22
CA ALA A 117 -12.02 17.01 9.33
C ALA A 117 -10.51 16.84 9.08
N TYR A 118 -10.12 16.16 7.99
CA TYR A 118 -8.74 15.81 7.67
C TYR A 118 -8.42 16.16 6.20
N PRO A 119 -8.39 17.44 5.83
CA PRO A 119 -8.16 17.86 4.44
C PRO A 119 -6.79 17.40 3.88
N ALA A 120 -5.78 17.21 4.76
CA ALA A 120 -4.50 16.62 4.37
C ALA A 120 -4.67 15.18 3.84
N ALA A 121 -5.53 14.36 4.47
CA ALA A 121 -5.94 13.02 4.01
C ALA A 121 -6.38 13.02 2.55
N VAL A 122 -7.26 13.97 2.23
CA VAL A 122 -7.79 14.16 0.89
C VAL A 122 -6.73 14.65 -0.09
N GLY A 123 -5.88 15.59 0.34
CA GLY A 123 -4.78 16.11 -0.49
C GLY A 123 -3.78 15.01 -0.89
N PHE A 124 -3.34 14.23 0.09
CA PHE A 124 -2.42 13.10 -0.13
C PHE A 124 -3.02 12.06 -1.06
N TYR A 125 -4.29 11.68 -0.85
CA TYR A 125 -4.99 10.76 -1.74
C TYR A 125 -4.99 11.25 -3.19
N LYS A 126 -5.32 12.52 -3.43
CA LYS A 126 -5.34 13.11 -4.78
C LYS A 126 -3.95 13.14 -5.41
N CYS A 127 -2.91 13.43 -4.62
CA CYS A 127 -1.52 13.35 -5.08
C CYS A 127 -1.19 11.92 -5.54
N LEU A 128 -1.51 10.92 -4.70
CA LEU A 128 -1.27 9.52 -4.98
C LEU A 128 -2.07 9.01 -6.20
N GLU A 129 -3.33 9.40 -6.33
CA GLU A 129 -4.20 9.10 -7.48
C GLU A 129 -3.59 9.66 -8.78
N THR A 130 -3.12 10.91 -8.76
CA THR A 130 -2.46 11.55 -9.91
C THR A 130 -1.21 10.79 -10.33
N LEU A 131 -0.36 10.40 -9.37
CA LEU A 131 0.86 9.64 -9.62
C LEU A 131 0.54 8.25 -10.21
N ASN A 132 -0.43 7.55 -9.64
CA ASN A 132 -0.86 6.23 -10.12
C ASN A 132 -1.41 6.29 -11.55
N HIS A 133 -2.20 7.32 -11.89
CA HIS A 133 -2.66 7.53 -13.26
C HIS A 133 -1.52 7.85 -14.23
N ALA A 134 -0.56 8.68 -13.81
CA ALA A 134 0.61 9.01 -14.63
C ALA A 134 1.43 7.76 -14.96
N GLN A 135 1.75 6.93 -13.95
CA GLN A 135 2.52 5.71 -14.16
C GLN A 135 1.81 4.73 -15.12
N ARG A 136 0.50 4.51 -14.93
CA ARG A 136 -0.29 3.64 -15.84
C ARG A 136 -0.32 4.16 -17.27
N ASN A 137 -0.25 5.48 -17.47
CA ASN A 137 -0.20 6.07 -18.80
C ASN A 137 1.20 5.93 -19.42
N GLU A 138 2.28 6.08 -18.64
CA GLU A 138 3.65 5.84 -19.11
C GLU A 138 3.87 4.38 -19.54
N GLU A 139 3.41 3.42 -18.74
CA GLU A 139 3.45 1.98 -19.06
C GLU A 139 2.73 1.64 -20.37
N ARG A 140 1.68 2.39 -20.71
CA ARG A 140 0.94 2.23 -21.98
C ARG A 140 1.67 2.82 -23.19
N LEU A 141 2.52 3.83 -22.97
CA LEU A 141 3.14 4.62 -24.03
C LEU A 141 4.60 4.21 -24.32
N LEU A 142 5.31 3.63 -23.36
CA LEU A 142 6.72 3.26 -23.50
C LEU A 142 6.89 1.73 -23.56
N SER A 143 7.55 1.23 -24.61
CA SER A 143 8.16 -0.11 -24.52
C SER A 143 9.39 0.01 -23.62
N ALA A 144 9.46 -0.86 -22.62
CA ALA A 144 10.42 -0.85 -21.52
C ALA A 144 11.84 -0.43 -21.93
N LYS A 145 12.23 0.84 -21.71
CA LYS A 145 13.64 1.31 -21.74
C LYS A 145 13.80 2.79 -21.43
N THR A 146 13.33 3.26 -20.28
CA THR A 146 14.08 4.28 -19.53
C THR A 146 13.65 4.22 -18.07
N ARG A 147 14.46 3.57 -17.25
CA ARG A 147 14.26 3.54 -15.80
C ARG A 147 14.81 4.85 -15.26
N THR A 148 13.93 5.77 -14.88
CA THR A 148 14.33 6.96 -14.12
C THR A 148 14.90 6.51 -12.78
N LEU A 149 16.05 7.09 -12.41
CA LEU A 149 16.78 6.81 -11.16
C LEU A 149 16.11 7.41 -9.92
N HIS A 150 14.97 8.09 -10.10
CA HIS A 150 14.25 8.77 -9.03
C HIS A 150 13.17 7.84 -8.49
N SER A 151 13.13 7.66 -7.16
CA SER A 151 12.09 6.86 -6.51
C SER A 151 10.71 7.43 -6.82
N ARG A 152 9.76 6.56 -7.15
CA ARG A 152 8.39 6.94 -7.47
C ARG A 152 7.64 7.49 -6.26
N PHE A 153 8.17 7.23 -5.07
CA PHE A 153 7.61 7.62 -3.80
C PHE A 153 8.16 8.96 -3.26
N GLU A 154 9.19 9.56 -3.87
CA GLU A 154 9.76 10.83 -3.39
C GLU A 154 8.73 11.97 -3.34
N THR A 155 7.89 12.09 -4.37
CA THR A 155 6.82 13.10 -4.38
C THR A 155 5.79 12.87 -3.26
N VAL A 156 5.55 11.60 -2.91
CA VAL A 156 4.59 11.22 -1.87
C VAL A 156 5.18 11.42 -0.47
N LYS A 157 6.48 11.17 -0.32
CA LYS A 157 7.23 11.30 0.93
C LYS A 157 7.27 12.74 1.45
N GLU A 158 7.38 13.70 0.55
CA GLU A 158 7.40 15.14 0.88
C GLU A 158 6.00 15.75 1.05
N HIS A 159 4.93 14.99 0.73
CA HIS A 159 3.57 15.51 0.87
C HIS A 159 3.22 15.65 2.36
N PRO A 160 2.68 16.82 2.79
CA PRO A 160 2.29 17.02 4.17
C PRO A 160 1.22 16.01 4.58
N PHE A 161 1.52 15.24 5.63
CA PHE A 161 0.64 14.27 6.26
C PHE A 161 0.91 14.15 7.76
#